data_AF-S9QLN0-F1
#
_entry.id   AF-S9QLN0-F1
#
_cell.length_a   1.000
_cell.length_b   1.000
_cell.length_c   1.000
_cell.angle_alpha   90.00
_cell.angle_beta   90.00
_cell.angle_gamma   90.00
#
_symmetry.space_group_name_H-M   'P 1'
#
loop_
_entity.id
_entity.type
_entity.pdbx_description
1 polymer ?
#
loop_
_entity_poly.entity_id
_entity_poly.type
_entity_poly.pdbx_seq_one_letter_code
_entity_poly.pdbx_strand_id
1 'polypeptide(L)'
;MRLLRLLRPVPVLLLGLLLVLPAARPALARDVTVFVFGHSLIHHVSDSETTGIPHWLALMARAGGHGLRLDGAWGFLPDHARALPPQPQWSFPGVERAWTEGGGSFRMAGFDTVILALPNFLQDAPPDRTVHEAPALDLARRILDWSAGQMDPARAPRLFLYEGWPPLRGHQGLFDRFPPDARGFAAWKARSAGPYMPGMRISWPRCASGCPAATSA
;
A
#
# COMPACT_ATOMS: atom_id res chain seq x y z
N MET A 1 -7.63 -0.98 85.70
CA MET A 1 -6.54 -0.09 85.24
C MET A 1 -6.74 0.21 83.76
N ARG A 2 -6.83 1.50 83.43
CA ARG A 2 -6.87 2.05 82.07
C ARG A 2 -5.55 1.75 81.35
N LEU A 3 -5.60 1.45 80.04
CA LEU A 3 -4.75 2.16 79.08
C LEU A 3 -5.33 2.05 77.66
N LEU A 4 -5.83 3.19 77.15
CA LEU A 4 -5.98 3.48 75.73
C LEU A 4 -4.60 3.58 75.08
N ARG A 5 -4.53 3.29 73.76
CA ARG A 5 -3.73 3.92 72.67
C ARG A 5 -3.54 2.87 71.56
N LEU A 6 -3.69 3.10 70.26
CA LEU A 6 -3.88 4.27 69.42
C LEU A 6 -4.38 3.75 68.06
N LEU A 7 -5.37 4.42 67.47
CA LEU A 7 -5.72 4.30 66.06
C LEU A 7 -4.53 4.64 65.17
N ARG A 8 -4.35 3.90 64.07
CA ARG A 8 -4.00 4.47 62.75
C ARG A 8 -4.69 3.68 61.63
N PRO A 9 -5.62 4.28 60.87
CA PRO A 9 -6.05 3.73 59.59
C PRO A 9 -4.95 4.05 58.56
N VAL A 10 -4.28 3.03 58.03
CA VAL A 10 -3.47 3.22 56.81
C VAL A 10 -4.47 3.31 55.64
N PRO A 11 -4.52 4.45 54.94
CA PRO A 11 -5.63 4.77 54.07
C PRO A 11 -5.55 3.99 52.76
N VAL A 12 -6.71 3.53 52.33
CA VAL A 12 -7.19 3.44 50.95
C VAL A 12 -6.33 4.26 49.97
N LEU A 13 -5.22 3.68 49.49
CA LEU A 13 -4.39 4.30 48.45
C LEU A 13 -3.76 3.25 47.52
N LEU A 14 -4.48 2.15 47.29
CA LEU A 14 -4.11 1.12 46.32
C LEU A 14 -5.23 0.80 45.32
N LEU A 15 -6.36 1.51 45.40
CA LEU A 15 -7.51 1.34 44.49
C LEU A 15 -7.66 2.49 43.47
N GLY A 16 -6.71 3.43 43.43
CA GLY A 16 -6.76 4.60 42.54
C GLY A 16 -5.83 4.53 41.31
N LEU A 17 -4.92 3.55 41.23
CA LEU A 17 -3.88 3.47 40.20
C LEU A 17 -4.10 2.30 39.23
N LEU A 18 -5.34 2.14 38.75
CA LEU A 18 -5.68 1.09 37.78
C LEU A 18 -6.53 1.59 36.59
N LEU A 19 -6.68 2.91 36.42
CA LEU A 19 -7.60 3.49 35.44
C LEU A 19 -7.00 4.52 34.46
N VAL A 20 -5.68 4.54 34.29
CA VAL A 20 -5.05 5.31 33.20
C VAL A 20 -3.95 4.50 32.50
N LEU A 21 -4.22 3.22 32.25
CA LEU A 21 -3.66 2.62 31.03
C LEU A 21 -4.47 3.27 29.90
N PRO A 22 -3.86 3.99 28.95
CA PRO A 22 -4.55 4.29 27.71
C PRO A 22 -4.91 2.92 27.15
N ALA A 23 -6.19 2.54 27.24
CA ALA A 23 -6.68 1.40 26.52
C ALA A 23 -6.29 1.70 25.08
N ALA A 24 -5.29 0.98 24.57
CA ALA A 24 -5.02 0.95 23.15
C ALA A 24 -6.36 0.55 22.57
N ARG A 25 -7.10 1.53 22.04
CA ARG A 25 -8.37 1.25 21.38
C ARG A 25 -7.97 0.21 20.33
N PRO A 26 -8.54 -1.00 20.35
CA PRO A 26 -8.29 -1.91 19.26
C PRO A 26 -8.58 -1.08 18.01
N ALA A 27 -7.59 -0.95 17.12
CA ALA A 27 -7.83 -0.34 15.84
C ALA A 27 -9.03 -1.11 15.29
N LEU A 28 -10.16 -0.42 15.09
CA LEU A 28 -11.36 -1.06 14.56
C LEU A 28 -10.92 -1.88 13.36
N ALA A 29 -11.24 -3.18 13.36
CA ALA A 29 -10.99 -4.05 12.23
C ALA A 29 -11.48 -3.31 10.97
N ARG A 30 -10.62 -3.25 9.96
CA ARG A 30 -10.91 -2.56 8.70
C ARG A 30 -10.82 -3.60 7.61
N ASP A 31 -11.87 -3.71 6.84
CA ASP A 31 -11.86 -4.51 5.64
C ASP A 31 -11.46 -3.60 4.49
N VAL A 32 -10.37 -3.94 3.81
CA VAL A 32 -9.82 -3.16 2.71
C VAL A 32 -9.97 -3.96 1.43
N THR A 33 -10.53 -3.34 0.40
CA THR A 33 -10.71 -3.94 -0.92
C THR A 33 -9.77 -3.25 -1.91
N VAL A 34 -8.71 -3.96 -2.33
CA VAL A 34 -7.59 -3.42 -3.09
C VAL A 34 -7.60 -3.92 -4.54
N PHE A 35 -7.44 -3.01 -5.49
CA PHE A 35 -7.05 -3.37 -6.86
C PHE A 35 -5.62 -2.91 -7.14
N VAL A 36 -4.81 -3.79 -7.71
CA VAL A 36 -3.42 -3.48 -8.06
C VAL A 36 -3.23 -3.47 -9.58
N PHE A 37 -2.86 -2.32 -10.13
CA PHE A 37 -2.23 -2.22 -11.44
C PHE A 37 -0.74 -2.49 -11.25
N GLY A 38 -0.25 -3.68 -11.62
CA GLY A 38 1.11 -4.06 -11.32
C GLY A 38 1.75 -5.01 -12.30
N HIS A 39 2.91 -5.53 -11.89
CA HIS A 39 3.79 -6.36 -12.70
C HIS A 39 4.56 -7.34 -11.80
N SER A 40 5.59 -7.97 -12.36
CA SER A 40 6.32 -9.10 -11.76
C SER A 40 7.04 -8.80 -10.45
N LEU A 41 7.21 -7.52 -10.10
CA LEU A 41 7.83 -7.11 -8.83
C LEU A 41 6.83 -7.09 -7.68
N ILE A 42 5.52 -7.13 -7.97
CA ILE A 42 4.47 -7.23 -6.95
C ILE A 42 4.00 -8.67 -6.82
N HIS A 43 3.69 -9.28 -7.96
CA HIS A 43 3.32 -10.68 -8.05
C HIS A 43 4.41 -11.37 -8.85
N HIS A 44 5.25 -12.20 -8.22
CA HIS A 44 6.10 -13.10 -9.00
C HIS A 44 5.31 -14.38 -9.27
N VAL A 45 5.20 -14.80 -10.55
CA VAL A 45 4.57 -16.09 -10.88
C VAL A 45 5.59 -17.17 -10.59
N SER A 46 5.36 -17.92 -9.51
CA SER A 46 6.17 -19.06 -9.12
C SER A 46 5.30 -20.11 -8.42
N ASP A 47 5.87 -21.26 -8.11
CA ASP A 47 5.20 -22.31 -7.34
C ASP A 47 5.05 -21.96 -5.85
N SER A 48 5.47 -20.76 -5.43
CA SER A 48 5.39 -20.30 -4.05
C SER A 48 4.77 -18.91 -3.92
N GLU A 49 3.68 -18.85 -3.16
CA GLU A 49 2.99 -17.62 -2.79
C GLU A 49 3.87 -16.62 -2.04
N THR A 50 4.91 -17.11 -1.36
CA THR A 50 5.83 -16.29 -0.57
C THR A 50 6.67 -15.32 -1.41
N THR A 51 6.67 -15.49 -2.74
CA THR A 51 7.32 -14.58 -3.69
C THR A 51 6.42 -13.40 -4.12
N GLY A 52 5.15 -13.40 -3.75
CA GLY A 52 4.20 -12.33 -4.04
C GLY A 52 3.93 -11.43 -2.84
N ILE A 53 3.91 -10.11 -3.06
CA ILE A 53 3.54 -9.13 -2.03
C ILE A 53 2.12 -9.37 -1.47
N PRO A 54 1.09 -9.70 -2.28
CA PRO A 54 -0.27 -9.93 -1.77
C PRO A 54 -0.37 -11.00 -0.68
N HIS A 55 0.44 -12.06 -0.76
CA HIS A 55 0.50 -13.10 0.26
C HIS A 55 0.88 -12.54 1.64
N TRP A 56 1.96 -11.75 1.69
CA TRP A 56 2.45 -11.14 2.94
C TRP A 56 1.49 -10.06 3.46
N LEU A 57 0.91 -9.25 2.57
CA LEU A 57 -0.11 -8.27 2.97
C LEU A 57 -1.31 -8.94 3.63
N ALA A 58 -1.79 -10.06 3.08
CA ALA A 58 -2.91 -10.80 3.67
C ALA A 58 -2.55 -11.40 5.04
N LEU A 59 -1.33 -11.93 5.20
CA LEU A 59 -0.84 -12.42 6.50
C LEU A 59 -0.75 -11.30 7.54
N MET A 60 -0.20 -10.14 7.17
CA MET A 60 -0.08 -8.99 8.06
C MET A 60 -1.46 -8.41 8.42
N ALA A 61 -2.38 -8.31 7.45
CA ALA A 61 -3.75 -7.87 7.70
C ALA A 61 -4.44 -8.78 8.71
N ARG A 62 -4.40 -10.11 8.50
CA ARG A 62 -4.96 -11.09 9.44
C ARG A 62 -4.32 -11.01 10.82
N ALA A 63 -3.00 -10.91 10.89
CA ALA A 63 -2.28 -10.77 12.17
C ALA A 63 -2.68 -9.50 12.92
N GLY A 64 -3.03 -8.42 12.20
CA GLY A 64 -3.56 -7.18 12.77
C GLY A 64 -5.07 -7.17 13.02
N GLY A 65 -5.80 -8.26 12.72
CA GLY A 65 -7.26 -8.32 12.86
C GLY A 65 -8.03 -7.54 11.78
N HIS A 66 -7.46 -7.38 10.59
CA HIS A 66 -8.04 -6.69 9.44
C HIS A 66 -8.42 -7.66 8.31
N GLY A 67 -9.48 -7.36 7.57
CA GLY A 67 -9.83 -8.04 6.33
C GLY A 67 -9.06 -7.45 5.14
N LEU A 68 -8.63 -8.31 4.21
CA LEU A 68 -8.03 -7.91 2.94
C LEU A 68 -8.65 -8.71 1.80
N ARG A 69 -9.24 -7.99 0.85
CA ARG A 69 -9.65 -8.51 -0.45
C ARG A 69 -8.77 -7.86 -1.51
N LEU A 70 -8.18 -8.65 -2.41
CA LEU A 70 -7.23 -8.13 -3.38
C LEU A 70 -7.37 -8.82 -4.74
N ASP A 71 -7.45 -8.00 -5.78
CA ASP A 71 -7.26 -8.41 -7.17
C ASP A 71 -6.20 -7.52 -7.84
N GLY A 72 -5.76 -7.92 -9.02
CA GLY A 72 -4.86 -7.10 -9.82
C GLY A 72 -4.78 -7.54 -11.26
N ALA A 73 -4.05 -6.74 -12.03
CA ALA A 73 -3.80 -6.95 -13.45
C ALA A 73 -2.31 -6.78 -13.75
N TRP A 74 -1.84 -7.55 -14.73
CA TRP A 74 -0.47 -7.47 -15.25
C TRP A 74 -0.32 -6.36 -16.29
N GLY A 75 0.77 -5.61 -16.21
CA GLY A 75 1.16 -4.63 -17.23
C GLY A 75 2.09 -3.54 -16.69
N PHE A 76 2.52 -2.66 -17.60
CA PHE A 76 3.15 -1.39 -17.25
C PHE A 76 2.21 -0.21 -17.55
N LEU A 77 2.66 1.03 -17.29
CA LEU A 77 1.84 2.23 -17.47
C LEU A 77 1.11 2.30 -18.83
N PRO A 78 1.77 2.06 -19.98
CA PRO A 78 1.07 2.08 -21.27
C PRO A 78 0.00 1.00 -21.38
N ASP A 79 0.31 -0.23 -20.96
CA ASP A 79 -0.60 -1.38 -21.05
C ASP A 79 -1.85 -1.14 -20.21
N HIS A 80 -1.66 -0.71 -18.96
CA HIS A 80 -2.75 -0.40 -18.03
C HIS A 80 -3.62 0.75 -18.54
N ALA A 81 -3.01 1.81 -19.07
CA ALA A 81 -3.75 2.97 -19.60
C ALA A 81 -4.60 2.62 -20.83
N ARG A 82 -4.14 1.68 -21.69
CA ARG A 82 -4.89 1.20 -22.85
C ARG A 82 -5.96 0.19 -22.48
N ALA A 83 -5.72 -0.63 -21.47
CA ALA A 83 -6.59 -1.73 -21.05
C ALA A 83 -7.59 -1.33 -19.96
N LEU A 84 -8.09 -0.08 -19.96
CA LEU A 84 -9.18 0.34 -19.08
C LEU A 84 -10.54 0.05 -19.75
N PRO A 85 -11.53 -0.57 -19.05
CA PRO A 85 -11.45 -1.13 -17.70
C PRO A 85 -10.53 -2.37 -17.63
N PRO A 86 -9.77 -2.56 -16.54
CA PRO A 86 -8.89 -3.71 -16.41
C PRO A 86 -9.69 -5.00 -16.23
N GLN A 87 -9.04 -6.12 -16.53
CA GLN A 87 -9.53 -7.46 -16.19
C GLN A 87 -8.74 -7.99 -14.99
N PRO A 88 -9.41 -8.55 -13.95
CA PRO A 88 -8.71 -9.12 -12.80
C PRO A 88 -8.07 -10.46 -13.18
N GLN A 89 -6.74 -10.47 -13.28
CA GLN A 89 -5.96 -11.62 -13.72
C GLN A 89 -5.24 -12.34 -12.57
N TRP A 90 -5.18 -11.73 -11.39
CA TRP A 90 -4.46 -12.27 -10.25
C TRP A 90 -5.37 -13.09 -9.34
N SER A 91 -4.81 -14.15 -8.77
CA SER A 91 -5.42 -14.93 -7.71
C SER A 91 -4.33 -15.54 -6.85
N PHE A 92 -4.52 -15.55 -5.53
CA PHE A 92 -3.53 -16.05 -4.59
C PHE A 92 -4.21 -16.95 -3.54
N PRO A 93 -3.71 -18.17 -3.30
CA PRO A 93 -4.04 -18.95 -2.13
C PRO A 93 -3.98 -18.13 -0.83
N GLY A 94 -5.08 -18.15 -0.09
CA GLY A 94 -5.20 -17.45 1.20
C GLY A 94 -5.39 -15.94 1.10
N VAL A 95 -5.67 -15.40 -0.10
CA VAL A 95 -6.09 -14.00 -0.29
C VAL A 95 -7.49 -14.02 -0.90
N GLU A 96 -8.42 -13.33 -0.24
CA GLU A 96 -9.80 -13.25 -0.72
C GLU A 96 -9.88 -12.35 -1.96
N ARG A 97 -10.66 -12.75 -2.96
CA ARG A 97 -10.89 -11.96 -4.18
C ARG A 97 -12.05 -10.99 -3.99
N ALA A 98 -11.89 -9.78 -4.51
CA ALA A 98 -12.93 -8.77 -4.61
C ALA A 98 -13.77 -8.94 -5.88
N TRP A 99 -13.13 -9.34 -6.98
CA TRP A 99 -13.70 -9.39 -8.31
C TRP A 99 -13.55 -10.79 -8.90
N THR A 100 -14.65 -11.56 -8.88
CA THR A 100 -14.69 -12.89 -9.48
C THR A 100 -15.15 -12.81 -10.93
N GLU A 101 -14.82 -13.83 -11.72
CA GLU A 101 -15.35 -14.00 -13.07
C GLU A 101 -16.90 -14.01 -13.04
N GLY A 102 -17.53 -13.22 -13.92
CA GLY A 102 -18.98 -12.99 -13.89
C GLY A 102 -19.47 -12.00 -12.82
N GLY A 103 -18.60 -11.48 -11.95
CA GLY A 103 -18.94 -10.62 -10.81
C GLY A 103 -19.26 -9.15 -11.13
N GLY A 104 -19.44 -8.79 -12.40
CA GLY A 104 -19.81 -7.44 -12.83
C GLY A 104 -18.62 -6.51 -13.11
N SER A 105 -18.81 -5.21 -12.90
CA SER A 105 -17.83 -4.16 -13.23
C SER A 105 -16.87 -3.83 -12.08
N PHE A 106 -15.79 -3.10 -12.37
CA PHE A 106 -14.84 -2.58 -11.37
C PHE A 106 -15.55 -1.86 -10.22
N ARG A 107 -16.57 -1.07 -10.54
CA ARG A 107 -17.39 -0.34 -9.56
C ARG A 107 -18.15 -1.29 -8.63
N MET A 108 -18.70 -2.37 -9.18
CA MET A 108 -19.45 -3.37 -8.40
C MET A 108 -18.55 -4.20 -7.48
N ALA A 109 -17.30 -4.43 -7.88
CA ALA A 109 -16.30 -5.09 -7.02
C ALA A 109 -15.98 -4.28 -5.75
N GLY A 110 -16.32 -2.98 -5.72
CA GLY A 110 -16.27 -2.18 -4.51
C GLY A 110 -14.84 -1.96 -3.98
N PHE A 111 -13.88 -1.72 -4.88
CA PHE A 111 -12.53 -1.33 -4.48
C PHE A 111 -12.55 0.04 -3.78
N ASP A 112 -11.96 0.11 -2.59
CA ASP A 112 -11.74 1.36 -1.84
C ASP A 112 -10.27 1.80 -1.87
N THR A 113 -9.39 0.94 -2.38
CA THR A 113 -7.97 1.21 -2.50
C THR A 113 -7.48 0.78 -3.88
N VAL A 114 -6.74 1.65 -4.55
CA VAL A 114 -6.03 1.33 -5.80
C VAL A 114 -4.55 1.59 -5.63
N ILE A 115 -3.75 0.61 -6.05
CA ILE A 115 -2.29 0.71 -6.08
C ILE A 115 -1.83 0.64 -7.53
N LEU A 116 -1.09 1.65 -7.96
CA LEU A 116 -0.37 1.65 -9.23
C LEU A 116 1.12 1.43 -8.95
N ALA A 117 1.61 0.23 -9.27
CA ALA A 117 3.02 -0.10 -9.13
C ALA A 117 3.81 0.43 -10.33
N LEU A 118 4.84 1.22 -10.04
CA LEU A 118 5.73 1.76 -11.05
C LEU A 118 6.83 0.75 -11.35
N PRO A 119 7.20 0.55 -12.63
CA PRO A 119 8.36 -0.25 -12.96
C PRO A 119 9.61 0.34 -12.34
N ASN A 120 10.48 -0.50 -11.79
CA ASN A 120 11.66 -0.05 -11.07
C ASN A 120 12.65 0.76 -11.93
N PHE A 121 12.64 0.53 -13.25
CA PHE A 121 13.42 1.26 -14.24
C PHE A 121 12.89 2.67 -14.56
N LEU A 122 11.69 3.02 -14.09
CA LEU A 122 11.08 4.33 -14.31
C LEU A 122 11.15 5.24 -13.07
N GLN A 123 11.47 4.71 -11.90
CA GLN A 123 11.38 5.42 -10.62
C GLN A 123 12.30 6.65 -10.54
N ASP A 124 13.42 6.61 -11.26
CA ASP A 124 14.41 7.70 -11.31
C ASP A 124 14.24 8.61 -12.53
N ALA A 125 13.25 8.32 -13.37
CA ALA A 125 12.95 9.17 -14.52
C ALA A 125 12.15 10.41 -14.08
N PRO A 126 12.34 11.55 -14.76
CA PRO A 126 11.46 12.69 -14.57
C PRO A 126 10.03 12.34 -15.04
N PRO A 127 9.00 12.98 -14.46
CA PRO A 127 7.60 12.61 -14.68
C PRO A 127 7.13 12.86 -16.11
N ASP A 128 7.78 13.77 -16.84
CA ASP A 128 7.55 14.10 -18.23
C ASP A 128 8.28 13.16 -19.22
N ARG A 129 9.07 12.21 -18.72
CA ARG A 129 9.71 11.20 -19.58
C ARG A 129 8.64 10.42 -20.33
N THR A 130 8.70 10.50 -21.66
CA THR A 130 7.87 9.68 -22.54
C THR A 130 8.20 8.21 -22.35
N VAL A 131 7.18 7.41 -22.05
CA VAL A 131 7.24 5.96 -21.95
C VAL A 131 6.36 5.41 -23.08
N HIS A 132 7.00 4.97 -24.15
CA HIS A 132 6.35 4.60 -25.41
C HIS A 132 5.61 5.79 -26.04
N GLU A 133 4.29 5.90 -25.84
CA GLU A 133 3.42 6.85 -26.53
C GLU A 133 3.17 8.18 -25.81
N ALA A 134 3.41 8.27 -24.50
CA ALA A 134 3.03 9.44 -23.71
C ALA A 134 3.94 9.63 -22.48
N PRO A 135 3.97 10.84 -21.88
CA PRO A 135 4.64 11.06 -20.61
C PRO A 135 4.16 10.10 -19.52
N ALA A 136 5.08 9.59 -18.69
CA ALA A 136 4.78 8.68 -17.59
C ALA A 136 3.70 9.24 -16.65
N LEU A 137 3.78 10.55 -16.36
CA LEU A 137 2.79 11.24 -15.54
C LEU A 137 1.39 11.19 -16.14
N ASP A 138 1.26 11.39 -17.45
CA ASP A 138 -0.05 11.42 -18.12
C ASP A 138 -0.69 10.03 -18.13
N LEU A 139 0.10 8.98 -18.36
CA LEU A 139 -0.36 7.60 -18.27
C LEU A 139 -0.80 7.24 -16.85
N ALA A 140 -0.01 7.59 -15.83
CA ALA A 140 -0.35 7.36 -14.43
C ALA A 140 -1.63 8.11 -14.03
N ARG A 141 -1.77 9.38 -14.43
CA ARG A 141 -2.99 10.17 -14.21
C ARG A 141 -4.20 9.54 -14.86
N ARG A 142 -4.11 9.11 -16.13
CA ARG A 142 -5.22 8.44 -16.81
C ARG A 142 -5.73 7.21 -16.05
N ILE A 143 -4.83 6.39 -15.52
CA ILE A 143 -5.19 5.17 -14.75
C ILE A 143 -5.85 5.56 -13.41
N LEU A 144 -5.24 6.50 -12.68
CA LEU A 144 -5.72 6.90 -11.35
C LEU A 144 -7.01 7.72 -11.41
N ASP A 145 -7.15 8.63 -12.38
CA ASP A 145 -8.37 9.42 -12.62
C ASP A 145 -9.54 8.52 -12.98
N TRP A 146 -9.32 7.56 -13.90
CA TRP A 146 -10.34 6.58 -14.26
C TRP A 146 -10.76 5.75 -13.04
N SER A 147 -9.79 5.27 -12.26
CA SER A 147 -10.03 4.47 -11.06
C SER A 147 -10.85 5.25 -10.03
N ALA A 148 -10.46 6.50 -9.73
CA ALA A 148 -11.19 7.38 -8.83
C ALA A 148 -12.65 7.56 -9.27
N GLY A 149 -12.89 7.71 -10.58
CA GLY A 149 -14.23 7.80 -11.16
C GLY A 149 -15.08 6.52 -11.06
N GLN A 150 -14.48 5.38 -10.73
CA GLN A 150 -15.19 4.12 -10.47
C GLN A 150 -15.40 3.81 -8.99
N MET A 151 -14.69 4.49 -8.09
CA MET A 151 -14.74 4.22 -6.66
C MET A 151 -15.89 5.00 -6.00
N ASP A 152 -16.46 4.41 -4.94
CA ASP A 152 -17.50 5.08 -4.15
C ASP A 152 -16.86 6.13 -3.22
N PRO A 153 -17.16 7.43 -3.38
CA PRO A 153 -16.62 8.47 -2.51
C PRO A 153 -17.02 8.30 -1.04
N ALA A 154 -18.16 7.64 -0.76
CA ALA A 154 -18.59 7.36 0.61
C ALA A 154 -17.69 6.37 1.34
N ARG A 155 -16.85 5.61 0.60
CA ARG A 155 -15.88 4.65 1.15
C ARG A 155 -14.48 5.22 1.35
N ALA A 156 -14.32 6.55 1.26
CA ALA A 156 -13.05 7.24 1.45
C ALA A 156 -11.91 6.65 0.58
N PRO A 157 -12.03 6.73 -0.77
CA PRO A 157 -11.14 6.06 -1.70
C PRO A 157 -9.67 6.48 -1.52
N ARG A 158 -8.76 5.50 -1.65
CA ARG A 158 -7.32 5.68 -1.50
C ARG A 158 -6.60 5.30 -2.80
N LEU A 159 -5.74 6.20 -3.28
CA LEU A 159 -4.91 5.97 -4.46
C LEU A 159 -3.44 6.00 -4.04
N PHE A 160 -2.69 4.97 -4.40
CA PHE A 160 -1.26 4.86 -4.11
C PHE A 160 -0.45 4.71 -5.39
N LEU A 161 0.67 5.43 -5.45
CA LEU A 161 1.80 5.06 -6.27
C LEU A 161 2.73 4.19 -5.43
N TYR A 162 3.08 3.01 -5.93
CA TYR A 162 4.02 2.12 -5.25
C TYR A 162 5.39 2.20 -5.91
N GLU A 163 6.35 2.72 -5.14
CA GLU A 163 7.78 2.70 -5.44
C GLU A 163 8.39 1.41 -4.87
N GLY A 164 8.86 0.53 -5.75
CA GLY A 164 9.57 -0.69 -5.42
C GLY A 164 11.09 -0.50 -5.31
N TRP A 165 11.81 -1.62 -5.18
CA TRP A 165 13.26 -1.60 -5.08
C TRP A 165 13.97 -1.07 -6.34
N PRO A 166 15.19 -0.50 -6.21
CA PRO A 166 16.01 -0.16 -7.35
C PRO A 166 16.34 -1.40 -8.20
N PRO A 167 16.49 -1.25 -9.53
CA PRO A 167 16.95 -2.35 -10.38
C PRO A 167 18.31 -2.88 -9.90
N LEU A 168 18.43 -4.21 -9.90
CA LEU A 168 19.66 -4.90 -9.50
C LEU A 168 20.73 -4.76 -10.60
N ARG A 169 20.40 -5.17 -11.83
CA ARG A 169 21.31 -5.23 -12.99
C ARG A 169 20.79 -4.42 -14.17
N GLY A 170 21.70 -4.02 -15.06
CA GLY A 170 21.41 -3.51 -16.40
C GLY A 170 21.65 -2.01 -16.51
N HIS A 171 21.12 -1.38 -17.55
CA HIS A 171 21.38 0.04 -17.88
C HIS A 171 21.11 1.02 -16.72
N GLN A 172 20.22 0.66 -15.78
CA GLN A 172 19.93 1.43 -14.58
C GLN A 172 20.25 0.68 -13.29
N GLY A 173 20.77 -0.54 -13.41
CA GLY A 173 21.19 -1.34 -12.27
C GLY A 173 22.49 -0.82 -11.67
N LEU A 174 22.73 -1.18 -10.41
CA LEU A 174 23.91 -0.72 -9.66
C LEU A 174 25.13 -1.63 -9.86
N PHE A 175 24.99 -2.66 -10.70
CA PHE A 175 26.05 -3.60 -11.06
C PHE A 175 25.72 -4.34 -12.37
N ASP A 176 26.76 -4.74 -13.12
CA ASP A 176 26.61 -5.38 -14.44
C ASP A 176 26.61 -6.91 -14.43
N ARG A 177 27.00 -7.52 -13.30
CA ARG A 177 27.06 -8.99 -13.12
C ARG A 177 26.21 -9.43 -11.93
N PHE A 178 25.62 -10.62 -12.02
CA PHE A 178 24.93 -11.26 -10.91
C PHE A 178 25.58 -12.62 -10.61
N PRO A 179 25.91 -12.94 -9.35
CA PRO A 179 25.73 -12.10 -8.15
C PRO A 179 26.64 -10.86 -8.16
N PRO A 180 26.23 -9.74 -7.52
CA PRO A 180 27.08 -8.56 -7.38
C PRO A 180 28.30 -8.85 -6.49
N ASP A 181 29.38 -8.09 -6.68
CA ASP A 181 30.42 -8.05 -5.66
C ASP A 181 29.97 -7.22 -4.45
N ALA A 182 30.78 -7.28 -3.37
CA ALA A 182 30.47 -6.58 -2.13
C ALA A 182 30.23 -5.08 -2.31
N ARG A 183 30.93 -4.43 -3.25
CA ARG A 183 30.75 -3.01 -3.56
C ARG A 183 29.42 -2.75 -4.25
N GLY A 184 29.10 -3.52 -5.29
CA GLY A 184 27.82 -3.41 -6.00
C GLY A 184 26.63 -3.66 -5.06
N PHE A 185 26.73 -4.67 -4.20
CA PHE A 185 25.67 -4.95 -3.21
C PHE A 185 25.55 -3.85 -2.15
N ALA A 186 26.66 -3.31 -1.66
CA ALA A 186 26.64 -2.18 -0.72
C ALA A 186 26.00 -0.93 -1.35
N ALA A 187 26.31 -0.62 -2.60
CA ALA A 187 25.69 0.48 -3.33
C ALA A 187 24.17 0.28 -3.48
N TRP A 188 23.73 -0.94 -3.81
CA TRP A 188 22.32 -1.28 -3.91
C TRP A 188 21.57 -1.16 -2.58
N LYS A 189 22.16 -1.63 -1.48
CA LYS A 189 21.58 -1.44 -0.14
C LYS A 189 21.48 0.03 0.25
N ALA A 190 22.54 0.80 -0.01
CA ALA A 190 22.56 2.24 0.29
C ALA A 190 21.47 2.98 -0.49
N ARG A 191 21.26 2.63 -1.76
CA ARG A 191 20.17 3.18 -2.58
C ARG A 191 18.79 2.80 -2.01
N SER A 192 18.61 1.53 -1.67
CA SER A 192 17.32 1.00 -1.18
C SER A 192 16.92 1.55 0.20
N ALA A 193 17.89 1.92 1.04
CA ALA A 193 17.66 2.55 2.34
C ALA A 193 17.62 4.09 2.29
N GLY A 194 17.80 4.68 1.12
CA GLY A 194 17.76 6.12 0.90
C GLY A 194 16.34 6.69 0.98
N PRO A 195 16.19 8.02 0.87
CA PRO A 195 14.87 8.65 0.79
C PRO A 195 14.12 8.20 -0.46
N TYR A 196 12.79 8.16 -0.38
CA TYR A 196 11.90 8.02 -1.56
C TYR A 196 12.16 9.13 -2.57
N MET A 197 12.01 8.84 -3.87
CA MET A 197 12.35 9.80 -4.91
C MET A 197 11.35 10.96 -4.99
N PRO A 198 11.81 12.22 -5.10
CA PRO A 198 10.91 13.38 -5.24
C PRO A 198 10.15 13.44 -6.57
N GLY A 199 10.59 12.69 -7.59
CA GLY A 199 10.29 12.90 -9.00
C GLY A 199 8.85 12.62 -9.43
N MET A 200 8.06 11.89 -8.65
CA MET A 200 6.67 11.56 -8.99
C MET A 200 5.68 12.03 -7.94
N ARG A 201 5.76 13.32 -7.57
CA ARG A 201 4.69 13.98 -6.81
C ARG A 201 3.51 14.26 -7.72
N ILE A 202 2.50 13.38 -7.72
CA ILE A 202 1.19 13.70 -8.28
C ILE A 202 0.49 14.64 -7.30
N SER A 203 0.53 15.94 -7.59
CA SER A 203 -0.32 16.91 -6.90
C SER A 203 -1.73 16.79 -7.47
N TRP A 204 -2.60 16.08 -6.76
CA TRP A 204 -4.04 16.20 -6.97
C TRP A 204 -4.43 17.66 -6.72
N PRO A 205 -5.13 18.35 -7.64
CA PRO A 205 -5.77 19.60 -7.26
C PRO A 205 -6.64 19.28 -6.05
N ARG A 206 -6.42 20.00 -4.94
CA ARG A 206 -7.26 19.89 -3.74
C ARG A 206 -8.70 19.86 -4.23
N CYS A 207 -9.47 18.83 -3.85
CA CYS A 207 -10.89 18.73 -4.18
C CYS A 207 -11.50 20.12 -4.04
N ALA A 208 -12.00 20.66 -5.14
CA ALA A 208 -12.70 21.93 -5.12
C ALA A 208 -13.86 21.78 -4.14
N SER A 209 -13.75 22.48 -3.00
CA SER A 209 -14.74 22.65 -1.93
C SER A 209 -15.46 21.37 -1.43
N GLY A 210 -15.08 20.85 -0.26
CA GLY A 210 -16.01 20.03 0.53
C GLY A 210 -15.45 18.95 1.45
N CYS A 211 -14.16 18.61 1.42
CA CYS A 211 -13.63 17.60 2.36
C CYS A 211 -13.24 18.23 3.71
N PRO A 212 -13.64 17.65 4.86
CA PRO A 212 -13.20 18.10 6.17
C PRO A 212 -11.69 17.94 6.27
N ALA A 213 -11.02 18.99 6.75
CA ALA A 213 -9.57 19.00 6.93
C ALA A 213 -9.14 17.79 7.76
N ALA A 214 -8.17 17.02 7.23
CA ALA A 214 -7.46 16.02 8.01
C ALA A 214 -6.76 16.75 9.16
N THR A 215 -7.32 16.64 10.36
CA THR A 215 -6.66 17.08 11.58
C THR A 215 -5.56 16.08 11.88
N SER A 216 -4.32 16.56 11.79
CA SER A 216 -3.13 15.86 12.29
C SER A 216 -3.28 15.66 13.80
N ALA A 217 -3.27 14.40 14.22
CA ALA A 217 -2.98 13.98 15.59
C ALA A 217 -1.56 13.43 15.65
#